data_AF-A0A7X4CKE1-F1
#
_entry.id   AF-A0A7X4CKE1-F1
#
_cell.length_a   1.000
_cell.length_b   1.000
_cell.length_c   1.000
_cell.angle_alpha   90.00
_cell.angle_beta   90.00
_cell.angle_gamma   90.00
#
_symmetry.space_group_name_H-M   'P 1'
#
loop_
_entity.id
_entity.type
_entity.pdbx_description
1 polymer ?
#
loop_
_entity_poly.entity_id
_entity_poly.type
_entity_poly.pdbx_seq_one_letter_code
_entity_poly.pdbx_strand_id
1 'polypeptide(L)'
;MSQTAKPRRPSDAAFTERQGQYLAFIHTYTKINRRPPAEADMQRYFRVTPPTVHQMVVNLDRNGLIERIPGQPRSIRVLVSPDGLPALK
;
A
#
# COMPACT_ATOMS: atom_id res chain seq x y z
N MET A 1 -25.51 -23.34 2.83
CA MET A 1 -24.93 -23.34 1.47
C MET A 1 -23.75 -22.39 1.48
N SER A 2 -22.56 -22.98 1.55
CA SER A 2 -21.28 -22.31 1.77
C SER A 2 -20.83 -21.60 0.50
N GLN A 3 -20.75 -20.27 0.53
CA GLN A 3 -19.95 -19.54 -0.46
C GLN A 3 -18.50 -19.54 0.01
N THR A 4 -17.73 -20.53 -0.42
CA THR A 4 -16.27 -20.43 -0.46
C THR A 4 -15.92 -19.43 -1.57
N ALA A 5 -15.70 -18.18 -1.18
CA ALA A 5 -15.16 -17.17 -2.07
C ALA A 5 -13.78 -17.65 -2.59
N LYS A 6 -13.78 -18.11 -3.83
CA LYS A 6 -12.60 -18.47 -4.64
C LYS A 6 -11.53 -17.39 -4.49
N PRO A 7 -10.22 -17.72 -4.34
CA PRO A 7 -9.19 -16.70 -4.26
C PRO A 7 -9.20 -15.87 -5.56
N ARG A 8 -9.57 -14.59 -5.43
CA ARG A 8 -9.44 -13.58 -6.50
C ARG A 8 -7.98 -13.57 -6.91
N ARG A 9 -7.73 -13.65 -8.22
CA ARG A 9 -6.36 -13.67 -8.74
C ARG A 9 -5.66 -12.36 -8.35
N PRO A 10 -4.32 -12.32 -8.27
CA PRO A 10 -3.58 -11.11 -7.92
C PRO A 10 -3.91 -9.87 -8.78
N SER A 11 -4.47 -10.06 -9.99
CA SER A 11 -4.99 -9.02 -10.88
C SER A 11 -6.34 -8.42 -10.46
N ASP A 12 -7.02 -9.00 -9.48
CA ASP A 12 -8.38 -8.62 -9.13
C ASP A 12 -8.44 -7.58 -8.00
N ALA A 13 -7.33 -7.17 -7.38
CA ALA A 13 -7.35 -5.95 -6.57
C ALA A 13 -7.27 -4.76 -7.53
N ALA A 14 -8.40 -4.09 -7.80
CA ALA A 14 -8.48 -2.99 -8.75
C ALA A 14 -7.78 -1.74 -8.19
N PHE A 15 -6.46 -1.70 -8.27
CA PHE A 15 -5.65 -0.52 -7.99
C PHE A 15 -4.99 -0.01 -9.28
N THR A 16 -4.80 1.30 -9.35
CA THR A 16 -4.10 1.92 -10.47
C THR A 16 -2.61 1.57 -10.43
N GLU A 17 -1.90 1.72 -11.54
CA GLU A 17 -0.46 1.52 -11.59
C GLU A 17 0.28 2.32 -10.49
N ARG A 18 -0.11 3.58 -10.28
CA ARG A 18 0.49 4.42 -9.24
C ARG A 18 0.21 3.92 -7.83
N GLN A 19 -1.02 3.46 -7.56
CA GLN A 19 -1.36 2.84 -6.28
C GLN A 19 -0.55 1.56 -6.06
N GLY A 20 -0.41 0.72 -7.10
CA GLY A 20 0.42 -0.48 -7.06
C GLY A 20 1.87 -0.18 -6.69
N GLN A 21 2.46 0.90 -7.22
CA GLN A 21 3.81 1.34 -6.85
C GLN A 21 3.92 1.73 -5.37
N TYR A 22 2.92 2.41 -4.81
CA TYR A 22 2.91 2.72 -3.37
C TYR A 22 2.79 1.46 -2.52
N LEU A 23 1.93 0.51 -2.90
CA LEU A 23 1.78 -0.76 -2.21
C LEU A 23 3.08 -1.59 -2.26
N ALA A 24 3.71 -1.66 -3.44
CA ALA A 24 5.01 -2.31 -3.64
C ALA A 24 6.12 -1.66 -2.79
N PHE A 25 6.13 -0.33 -2.71
CA PHE A 25 7.07 0.40 -1.86
C PHE A 25 6.86 0.07 -0.38
N ILE A 26 5.63 0.15 0.13
CA ILE A 26 5.32 -0.12 1.54
C ILE A 26 5.71 -1.56 1.92
N HIS A 27 5.38 -2.52 1.06
CA HIS A 27 5.74 -3.92 1.28
C HIS A 27 7.26 -4.11 1.31
N THR A 28 7.96 -3.62 0.29
CA THR A 28 9.42 -3.77 0.15
C THR A 28 10.17 -3.06 1.28
N TYR A 29 9.77 -1.84 1.63
CA TYR A 29 10.34 -1.08 2.74
C TYR A 29 10.18 -1.85 4.06
N THR A 30 8.99 -2.37 4.33
CA THR A 30 8.74 -3.14 5.55
C THR A 30 9.57 -4.43 5.59
N LYS A 31 9.72 -5.11 4.45
CA LYS A 31 10.54 -6.33 4.33
C LYS A 31 12.01 -6.07 4.64
N ILE A 32 12.58 -4.98 4.11
CA ILE A 32 14.00 -4.64 4.26
C ILE A 32 14.27 -4.03 5.64
N ASN A 33 13.46 -3.06 6.05
CA ASN A 33 13.72 -2.24 7.24
C ASN A 33 13.07 -2.81 8.51
N ARG A 34 12.32 -3.91 8.40
CA ARG A 34 11.55 -4.55 9.50
C ARG A 34 10.58 -3.60 10.21
N ARG A 35 10.20 -2.51 9.54
CA ARG A 35 9.33 -1.45 10.06
C ARG A 35 8.58 -0.78 8.90
N PRO A 36 7.29 -0.47 9.05
CA PRO A 36 6.55 0.26 8.03
C PRO A 36 7.13 1.65 7.74
N PRO A 37 6.99 2.17 6.50
CA PRO A 37 7.37 3.53 6.18
C PRO A 37 6.45 4.55 6.86
N ALA A 38 6.99 5.74 7.12
CA ALA A 38 6.21 6.94 7.37
C ALA A 38 5.84 7.63 6.05
N GLU A 39 4.90 8.57 6.08
CA GLU A 39 4.59 9.39 4.90
C GLU A 39 5.83 10.13 4.38
N ALA A 40 6.72 10.59 5.25
CA ALA A 40 7.97 11.24 4.87
C ALA A 40 8.92 10.31 4.05
N ASP A 41 8.91 9.00 4.32
CA ASP A 41 9.73 8.04 3.57
C ASP A 41 9.20 7.89 2.13
N MET A 42 7.86 7.85 1.98
CA MET A 42 7.20 7.84 0.67
C MET A 42 7.40 9.16 -0.08
N GLN A 43 7.33 10.31 0.60
CA GLN A 43 7.59 11.62 0.00
C GLN A 43 8.99 11.67 -0.63
N ARG A 44 10.01 11.20 0.11
CA ARG A 44 11.40 11.15 -0.35
C ARG A 44 11.57 10.21 -1.53
N TYR A 45 11.01 9.01 -1.47
CA TYR A 45 11.13 8.01 -2.54
C TYR A 45 10.44 8.49 -3.83
N PHE A 46 9.16 8.88 -3.73
CA PHE A 46 8.36 9.25 -4.89
C PHE A 46 8.55 10.69 -5.36
N ARG A 47 9.35 11.49 -4.63
CA ARG A 47 9.63 12.91 -4.91
C ARG A 47 8.35 13.74 -5.08
N VAL A 48 7.41 13.55 -4.17
CA VAL A 48 6.12 14.25 -4.16
C VAL A 48 5.93 15.06 -2.88
N THR A 49 4.97 15.97 -2.91
CA THR A 49 4.67 16.84 -1.76
C THR A 49 3.99 16.07 -0.62
N PRO A 50 4.05 16.58 0.63
CA PRO A 50 3.36 15.97 1.75
C PRO A 50 1.85 15.78 1.54
N PRO A 51 1.09 16.78 1.02
CA PRO A 51 -0.32 16.60 0.72
C PRO A 51 -0.59 15.46 -0.29
N THR A 52 0.27 15.29 -1.30
CA THR A 52 0.13 14.22 -2.30
C THR A 52 0.24 12.84 -1.68
N VAL A 53 1.24 12.62 -0.81
CA VAL A 53 1.39 11.33 -0.13
C VAL A 53 0.24 11.09 0.84
N HIS A 54 -0.13 12.11 1.60
CA HIS A 54 -1.25 12.00 2.53
C HIS A 54 -2.53 11.57 1.80
N GLN A 55 -2.87 12.23 0.69
CA GLN A 55 -4.04 11.88 -0.10
C GLN A 55 -3.95 10.47 -0.69
N MET A 56 -2.76 10.05 -1.15
CA MET A 56 -2.56 8.68 -1.64
C MET A 56 -2.80 7.65 -0.53
N VAL A 57 -2.23 7.85 0.65
CA VAL A 57 -2.43 6.96 1.81
C VAL A 57 -3.90 6.89 2.21
N VAL A 58 -4.60 8.04 2.28
CA VAL A 58 -6.04 8.08 2.54
C VAL A 58 -6.84 7.31 1.49
N ASN A 59 -6.49 7.44 0.21
CA ASN A 59 -7.19 6.73 -0.86
C ASN A 59 -6.95 5.22 -0.82
N LEU A 60 -5.72 4.77 -0.53
CA LEU A 60 -5.40 3.35 -0.38
C LEU A 60 -6.17 2.72 0.80
N ASP A 61 -6.26 3.43 1.92
CA ASP A 61 -6.98 3.04 3.13
C ASP A 61 -8.49 2.94 2.87
N ARG A 62 -9.09 3.96 2.24
CA ARG A 62 -10.50 3.95 1.83
C ARG A 62 -10.83 2.82 0.86
N ASN A 63 -9.88 2.44 0.00
CA ASN A 63 -10.05 1.35 -0.96
C ASN A 63 -9.79 -0.04 -0.34
N GLY A 64 -9.46 -0.12 0.96
CA GLY A 64 -9.16 -1.37 1.64
C GLY A 64 -7.87 -2.06 1.15
N LEU A 65 -6.95 -1.30 0.54
CA LEU A 65 -5.68 -1.81 0.01
C LEU A 65 -4.58 -1.80 1.08
N ILE A 66 -4.73 -0.92 2.07
CA ILE A 66 -3.91 -0.84 3.27
C ILE A 66 -4.79 -0.68 4.50
N GLU A 67 -4.22 -0.90 5.67
CA GLU A 67 -4.72 -0.44 6.96
C GLU A 67 -3.72 0.55 7.57
N ARG A 68 -4.21 1.51 8.36
CA ARG A 68 -3.38 2.46 9.11
C ARG A 68 -4.10 2.94 10.37
N ILE A 69 -3.32 3.51 11.31
CA ILE A 69 -3.87 4.22 12.46
C ILE A 69 -3.69 5.74 12.23
N PRO A 70 -4.78 6.52 12.11
CA PRO A 70 -4.70 7.97 11.93
C PRO A 70 -3.86 8.63 13.04
N GLY A 71 -2.98 9.55 12.66
CA GLY A 71 -2.12 10.26 13.61
C GLY A 71 -0.94 9.44 14.15
N GLN A 72 -0.84 8.13 13.84
CA GLN A 72 0.28 7.30 14.26
C GLN A 72 1.23 7.03 13.08
N PRO A 73 2.45 7.59 13.10
CA PRO A 73 3.45 7.30 12.08
C PRO A 73 3.81 5.82 12.07
N ARG A 74 4.10 5.28 10.88
CA ARG A 74 4.62 3.91 10.69
C ARG A 74 3.66 2.81 11.20
N SER A 75 2.36 3.05 11.06
CA SER A 75 1.29 2.09 11.33
C SER A 75 0.74 1.41 10.06
N ILE A 76 1.24 1.79 8.88
CA ILE A 76 0.69 1.34 7.60
C ILE A 76 1.02 -0.13 7.36
N ARG A 77 0.01 -0.93 6.98
CA ARG A 77 0.18 -2.33 6.56
C ARG A 77 -0.56 -2.60 5.26
N VAL A 78 0.05 -3.37 4.37
CA VAL A 78 -0.53 -3.74 3.07
C VAL A 78 -1.48 -4.93 3.25
N LEU A 79 -2.69 -4.83 2.68
CA LEU A 79 -3.72 -5.86 2.76
C LEU A 79 -3.85 -6.71 1.49
N VAL A 80 -3.16 -6.32 0.41
CA VAL A 80 -3.11 -7.11 -0.84
C VAL A 80 -1.99 -8.14 -0.81
N SER A 81 -2.17 -9.24 -1.54
CA SER A 81 -1.13 -10.27 -1.67
C SER A 81 0.13 -9.69 -2.34
N PRO A 82 1.33 -9.94 -1.80
CA PRO A 82 2.59 -9.52 -2.42
C PRO A 82 2.76 -10.01 -3.87
N ASP A 83 2.21 -11.18 -4.20
CA ASP A 83 2.31 -11.79 -5.54
C ASP A 83 1.59 -10.97 -6.63
N GLY A 84 0.70 -10.06 -6.23
CA GLY A 84 -0.01 -9.14 -7.14
C GLY A 84 0.60 -7.75 -7.22
N LEU A 85 1.66 -7.47 -6.46
CA LEU A 85 2.29 -6.16 -6.48
C LEU A 85 3.18 -6.01 -7.73
N PRO A 86 3.16 -4.85 -8.40
CA PRO A 86 4.08 -4.59 -9.49
C PRO A 86 5.52 -4.53 -8.97
N ALA A 87 6.48 -4.76 -9.86
CA ALA A 87 7.86 -4.43 -9.57
C ALA A 87 8.00 -2.94 -9.23
N LEU A 88 8.76 -2.63 -8.19
CA LEU A 88 9.02 -1.26 -7.77
C LEU A 88 9.90 -0.56 -8.83
N LYS A 89 9.44 0.60 -9.29
CA LYS A 89 10.12 1.44 -10.29
C LYS A 89 10.99 2.52 -9.65
#